data_AF-A0A355BMP2-F1
#
_entry.id   AF-A0A355BMP2-F1
#
_cell.length_a   1.000
_cell.length_b   1.000
_cell.length_c   1.000
_cell.angle_alpha   90.00
_cell.angle_beta   90.00
_cell.angle_gamma   90.00
#
_symmetry.space_group_name_H-M   'P 1'
#
loop_
_entity.id
_entity.type
_entity.pdbx_description
1 polymer ?
#
loop_
_entity_poly.entity_id
_entity_poly.type
_entity_poly.pdbx_seq_one_letter_code
_entity_poly.pdbx_strand_id
1 'polypeptide(L)'
;MSRRKRISTTLAATCVVAAALLYASRCFFFSPLAYRRCSAAYLPWAWYKNPLQLEYGVLDGDGWKFTKTIDKSEIHMVFAELSLSVQQSVDDYAAAGGDAQVWFGIRRLSDGAILLSAEGLENSPYFQVKDLATICLTPKLQELLINRLKQARL
;
A
#
# COMPACT_ATOMS: atom_id res chain seq x y z
N MET A 1 -47.50 10.75 -1.10
CA MET A 1 -46.64 10.75 0.13
C MET A 1 -46.48 12.17 0.64
N SER A 2 -46.75 12.44 1.93
CA SER A 2 -46.68 13.78 2.50
C SER A 2 -45.23 14.30 2.64
N ARG A 3 -45.02 15.62 2.51
CA ARG A 3 -43.71 16.29 2.63
C ARG A 3 -42.96 15.91 3.91
N ARG A 4 -43.67 15.78 5.05
CA ARG A 4 -43.10 15.34 6.33
C ARG A 4 -42.50 13.93 6.27
N LYS A 5 -43.22 12.97 5.67
CA LYS A 5 -42.71 11.60 5.51
C LYS A 5 -41.45 11.58 4.64
N ARG A 6 -41.40 12.35 3.55
CA ARG A 6 -40.19 12.47 2.72
C ARG A 6 -39.00 13.02 3.50
N ILE A 7 -39.17 14.10 4.26
CA ILE A 7 -38.07 14.71 5.05
C ILE A 7 -37.53 13.72 6.10
N SER A 8 -38.41 13.00 6.80
CA SER A 8 -37.98 11.99 7.80
C SER A 8 -37.23 10.82 7.16
N THR A 9 -37.65 10.34 5.98
CA THR A 9 -36.95 9.27 5.26
C THR A 9 -35.58 9.73 4.76
N THR A 10 -35.47 10.95 4.22
CA THR A 10 -34.18 11.49 3.77
C THR A 10 -33.21 11.67 4.93
N LEU A 11 -33.68 12.19 6.07
CA LEU A 11 -32.85 12.38 7.26
C LEU A 11 -32.32 11.03 7.79
N ALA A 12 -33.19 10.03 7.89
CA ALA A 12 -32.80 8.68 8.33
C ALA A 12 -31.77 8.05 7.38
N ALA A 13 -31.97 8.16 6.06
CA ALA A 13 -31.03 7.67 5.07
C ALA A 13 -29.65 8.37 5.20
N THR A 14 -29.63 9.70 5.38
CA THR A 14 -28.39 10.45 5.58
C THR A 14 -27.64 10.02 6.84
N CYS A 15 -28.35 9.79 7.95
CA CYS A 15 -27.73 9.30 9.19
C CYS A 15 -27.12 7.90 9.01
N VAL A 16 -27.80 7.00 8.31
CA VAL A 16 -27.27 5.65 8.03
C VAL A 16 -26.02 5.72 7.16
N VAL A 17 -26.03 6.56 6.11
CA VAL A 17 -24.84 6.76 5.25
C VAL A 17 -23.69 7.36 6.05
N ALA A 18 -23.94 8.36 6.88
CA ALA A 18 -22.91 8.98 7.72
C ALA A 18 -22.31 7.96 8.71
N ALA A 19 -23.14 7.16 9.37
CA ALA A 19 -22.68 6.10 10.28
C ALA A 19 -21.85 5.04 9.54
N ALA A 20 -22.26 4.64 8.34
CA ALA A 20 -21.51 3.70 7.51
C ALA A 20 -20.14 4.26 7.09
N LEU A 21 -20.06 5.54 6.71
CA LEU A 21 -18.79 6.18 6.36
C LEU A 21 -17.86 6.35 7.58
N LEU A 22 -18.41 6.68 8.75
CA LEU A 22 -17.65 6.75 10.00
C LEU A 22 -17.12 5.39 10.43
N TYR A 23 -17.94 4.34 10.29
CA TYR A 23 -17.49 2.97 10.53
C TYR A 23 -16.39 2.57 9.54
N ALA A 24 -16.59 2.87 8.25
CA ALA A 24 -15.61 2.56 7.21
C ALA A 24 -14.26 3.24 7.47
N SER A 25 -14.24 4.52 7.85
CA SER A 25 -13.00 5.26 8.12
C SER A 25 -12.25 4.80 9.37
N ARG A 26 -12.96 4.20 10.34
CA ARG A 26 -12.37 3.60 11.54
C ARG A 26 -11.76 2.23 11.22
N CYS A 27 -12.50 1.37 10.53
CA CYS A 27 -12.13 -0.03 10.33
C CYS A 27 -11.22 -0.26 9.12
N PHE A 28 -11.31 0.58 8.09
CA PHE A 28 -10.59 0.39 6.83
C PHE A 28 -9.71 1.60 6.51
N PHE A 29 -8.60 1.32 5.84
CA PHE A 29 -7.62 2.31 5.42
C PHE A 29 -8.15 3.15 4.26
N PHE A 30 -8.79 2.51 3.28
CA PHE A 30 -9.42 3.19 2.16
C PHE A 30 -10.90 3.46 2.41
N SER A 31 -11.35 4.66 2.03
CA SER A 31 -12.78 4.94 1.87
C SER A 31 -13.32 4.17 0.66
N PRO A 32 -14.48 3.50 0.76
CA PRO A 32 -15.10 2.79 -0.37
C PRO A 32 -15.32 3.67 -1.60
N LEU A 33 -15.56 4.97 -1.39
CA LEU A 33 -15.85 5.94 -2.46
C LEU A 33 -14.60 6.48 -3.15
N ALA A 34 -13.47 6.50 -2.43
CA ALA A 34 -12.21 7.07 -2.94
C ALA A 34 -11.25 5.98 -3.46
N TYR A 35 -11.54 4.71 -3.19
CA TYR A 35 -10.68 3.60 -3.57
C TYR A 35 -10.64 3.41 -5.08
N ARG A 36 -9.42 3.34 -5.62
CA ARG A 36 -9.15 2.94 -7.00
C ARG A 36 -8.16 1.79 -6.99
N ARG A 37 -8.48 0.72 -7.71
CA ARG A 37 -7.55 -0.41 -7.86
C ARG A 37 -6.37 0.00 -8.73
N CYS A 38 -5.18 -0.43 -8.34
CA CYS A 38 -3.95 -0.30 -9.12
C CYS A 38 -3.07 -1.55 -8.89
N SER A 39 -1.90 -1.63 -9.53
CA SER A 39 -0.95 -2.74 -9.34
C SER A 39 -0.54 -2.95 -7.89
N ALA A 40 -0.43 -1.88 -7.10
CA ALA A 40 -0.09 -1.98 -5.70
C ALA A 40 -1.29 -2.13 -4.75
N ALA A 41 -2.48 -1.78 -5.23
CA ALA A 41 -3.73 -1.92 -4.51
C ALA A 41 -4.72 -2.73 -5.36
N TYR A 42 -4.42 -4.00 -5.59
CA TYR A 42 -5.17 -4.85 -6.52
C TYR A 42 -6.34 -5.59 -5.83
N LEU A 43 -6.27 -5.79 -4.51
CA LEU A 43 -7.32 -6.43 -3.71
C LEU A 43 -8.58 -5.53 -3.59
N PRO A 44 -9.74 -6.04 -3.16
CA PRO A 44 -10.87 -5.21 -2.78
C PRO A 44 -10.54 -4.27 -1.60
N TRP A 45 -11.10 -3.06 -1.56
CA TRP A 45 -10.84 -2.05 -0.50
C TRP A 45 -11.01 -2.61 0.93
N ALA A 46 -11.96 -3.52 1.14
CA ALA A 46 -12.25 -4.14 2.43
C ALA A 46 -11.11 -5.04 2.96
N TRP A 47 -10.12 -5.39 2.12
CA TRP A 47 -8.93 -6.10 2.55
C TRP A 47 -7.95 -5.18 3.30
N TYR A 48 -8.01 -3.86 3.08
CA TYR A 48 -7.10 -2.92 3.70
C TYR A 48 -7.67 -2.45 5.05
N LYS A 49 -7.75 -3.36 6.03
CA LYS A 49 -8.22 -3.01 7.39
C LYS A 49 -7.12 -2.31 8.18
N ASN A 50 -7.51 -1.38 9.03
CA ASN A 50 -6.57 -0.72 9.94
C ASN A 50 -6.18 -1.66 11.11
N PRO A 51 -4.95 -1.52 11.67
CA PRO A 51 -3.84 -0.76 11.11
C PRO A 51 -3.10 -1.54 10.02
N LEU A 52 -2.62 -0.82 9.00
CA LEU A 52 -1.64 -1.34 8.05
C LEU A 52 -0.22 -1.03 8.54
N GLN A 53 0.73 -1.84 8.12
CA GLN A 53 2.15 -1.65 8.37
C GLN A 53 2.92 -1.77 7.06
N LEU A 54 3.83 -0.83 6.82
CA LEU A 54 4.85 -0.94 5.80
C LEU A 54 6.05 -1.65 6.39
N GLU A 55 6.64 -2.54 5.60
CA GLU A 55 7.86 -3.24 5.94
C GLU A 55 8.86 -3.08 4.79
N TYR A 56 10.08 -2.69 5.13
CA TYR A 56 11.18 -2.48 4.18
C TYR A 56 12.33 -3.37 4.60
N GLY A 57 12.70 -4.31 3.73
CA GLY A 57 13.73 -5.30 3.97
C GLY A 57 14.93 -5.11 3.05
N VAL A 58 16.12 -5.31 3.58
CA VAL A 58 17.35 -5.42 2.79
C VAL A 58 18.12 -6.66 3.23
N LEU A 59 18.62 -7.41 2.25
CA LEU A 59 19.50 -8.54 2.48
C LEU A 59 20.93 -8.01 2.65
N ASP A 60 21.47 -8.10 3.86
CA ASP A 60 22.80 -7.60 4.19
C ASP A 60 23.58 -8.65 4.99
N GLY A 61 24.69 -9.13 4.42
CA GLY A 61 25.60 -10.12 5.00
C GLY A 61 24.90 -11.29 5.70
N ASP A 62 24.70 -11.12 7.01
CA ASP A 62 24.15 -12.09 7.96
C ASP A 62 22.64 -12.38 7.81
N GLY A 63 21.93 -11.68 6.94
CA GLY A 63 20.55 -11.99 6.58
C GLY A 63 19.66 -10.77 6.34
N TRP A 64 18.35 -10.98 6.39
CA TRP A 64 17.38 -9.91 6.17
C TRP A 64 17.30 -8.96 7.36
N LYS A 65 17.50 -7.67 7.09
CA LYS A 65 17.28 -6.57 8.03
C LYS A 65 16.02 -5.81 7.63
N PHE A 66 15.20 -5.43 8.61
CA PHE A 66 13.90 -4.79 8.34
C PHE A 66 13.71 -3.52 9.14
N THR A 67 13.16 -2.49 8.49
CA THR A 67 12.49 -1.38 9.18
C THR A 67 10.99 -1.42 8.90
N LYS A 68 10.19 -0.95 9.86
CA LYS A 68 8.73 -1.02 9.80
C LYS A 68 8.10 0.28 10.27
N THR A 69 6.97 0.65 9.68
CA THR A 69 6.22 1.84 10.10
C THR A 69 4.71 1.62 9.98
N ILE A 70 3.97 2.23 10.91
CA ILE A 70 2.50 2.29 10.92
C ILE A 70 2.01 3.73 10.69
N ASP A 71 2.89 4.64 10.28
CA ASP A 71 2.54 6.03 10.01
C ASP A 71 1.55 6.10 8.83
N LYS A 72 0.33 6.50 9.13
CA LYS A 72 -0.75 6.63 8.15
C LYS A 72 -0.39 7.59 7.01
N SER A 73 0.35 8.66 7.29
CA SER A 73 0.73 9.64 6.27
C SER A 73 1.67 9.03 5.23
N GLU A 74 2.64 8.23 5.68
CA GLU A 74 3.54 7.49 4.81
C GLU A 74 2.80 6.40 4.03
N ILE A 75 1.95 5.63 4.68
CA ILE A 75 1.14 4.59 4.01
C ILE A 75 0.28 5.20 2.91
N HIS A 76 -0.35 6.36 3.17
CA HIS A 76 -1.14 7.06 2.16
C HIS A 76 -0.27 7.55 1.00
N MET A 77 0.91 8.11 1.30
CA MET A 77 1.86 8.55 0.29
C MET A 77 2.33 7.40 -0.59
N VAL A 78 2.69 6.26 0.02
CA VAL A 78 3.11 5.05 -0.69
C VAL A 78 2.04 4.58 -1.66
N PHE A 79 0.78 4.44 -1.21
CA PHE A 79 -0.30 4.04 -2.10
C PHE A 79 -0.57 5.06 -3.21
N ALA A 80 -0.45 6.36 -2.92
CA ALA A 80 -0.62 7.40 -3.93
C ALA A 80 0.47 7.30 -5.00
N GLU A 81 1.74 7.20 -4.62
CA GLU A 81 2.85 7.10 -5.57
C GLU A 81 2.82 5.79 -6.36
N LEU A 82 2.50 4.65 -5.72
CA LEU A 82 2.37 3.38 -6.42
C LEU A 82 1.20 3.37 -7.42
N SER A 83 0.18 4.21 -7.20
CA SER A 83 -0.90 4.41 -8.18
C SER A 83 -0.49 5.22 -9.41
N LEU A 84 0.61 5.99 -9.30
CA LEU A 84 1.20 6.77 -10.39
C LEU A 84 2.30 6.00 -11.14
N SER A 85 2.90 4.98 -10.51
CA SER A 85 3.96 4.17 -11.09
C SER A 85 3.54 3.47 -12.39
N VAL A 86 4.41 3.55 -13.39
CA VAL A 86 4.21 2.88 -14.68
C VAL A 86 4.39 1.37 -14.51
N GLN A 87 3.38 0.62 -14.92
CA GLN A 87 3.45 -0.84 -14.99
C GLN A 87 4.10 -1.24 -16.31
N GLN A 88 5.11 -2.11 -16.26
CA GLN A 88 5.66 -2.75 -17.43
C GLN A 88 5.29 -4.24 -17.40
N SER A 89 5.05 -4.82 -18.58
CA SER A 89 4.88 -6.27 -18.73
C SER A 89 6.12 -7.01 -18.21
N VAL A 90 5.93 -8.24 -17.75
CA VAL A 90 6.89 -9.06 -16.97
C VAL A 90 8.13 -9.52 -17.79
N ASP A 91 8.41 -8.91 -18.94
CA ASP A 91 9.51 -9.31 -19.80
C ASP A 91 10.81 -8.57 -19.42
N ASP A 92 11.82 -9.39 -19.11
CA ASP A 92 13.24 -9.08 -18.88
C ASP A 92 13.60 -8.23 -17.64
N TYR A 93 13.43 -8.81 -16.45
CA TYR A 93 14.25 -8.40 -15.28
C TYR A 93 15.64 -9.03 -15.40
N ALA A 94 16.56 -8.32 -16.06
CA ALA A 94 17.97 -8.67 -16.01
C ALA A 94 18.51 -8.33 -14.61
N ALA A 95 18.73 -9.36 -13.79
CA ALA A 95 19.47 -9.24 -12.54
C ALA A 95 20.91 -8.81 -12.85
N ALA A 96 21.15 -7.50 -12.89
CA ALA A 96 22.50 -6.95 -12.93
C ALA A 96 23.15 -7.28 -11.58
N GLY A 97 24.06 -8.25 -11.59
CA GLY A 97 24.72 -8.73 -10.38
C GLY A 97 25.55 -7.64 -9.71
N GLY A 98 25.37 -7.50 -8.39
CA GLY A 98 26.20 -6.63 -7.54
C GLY A 98 25.42 -5.91 -6.44
N ASP A 99 24.13 -5.66 -6.64
CA ASP A 99 23.30 -4.92 -5.68
C ASP A 99 22.64 -5.82 -4.63
N ALA A 100 22.42 -5.27 -3.43
CA ALA A 100 21.69 -5.95 -2.37
C ALA A 100 20.23 -6.19 -2.76
N GLN A 101 19.73 -7.40 -2.48
CA GLN A 101 18.32 -7.71 -2.66
C GLN A 101 17.49 -6.94 -1.63
N VAL A 102 16.40 -6.33 -2.10
CA VAL A 102 15.47 -5.60 -1.25
C VAL A 102 14.07 -6.18 -1.35
N TRP A 103 13.33 -6.04 -0.27
CA TRP A 103 11.94 -6.46 -0.16
C TRP A 103 11.10 -5.31 0.37
N PHE A 104 9.92 -5.16 -0.18
CA PHE A 104 8.95 -4.15 0.21
C PHE A 104 7.58 -4.80 0.39
N GLY A 105 6.95 -4.55 1.53
CA GLY A 105 5.67 -5.17 1.85
C GLY A 105 4.69 -4.24 2.52
N ILE A 106 3.40 -4.52 2.28
CA ILE A 106 2.28 -3.93 3.01
C ILE A 106 1.57 -5.06 3.74
N ARG A 107 1.55 -4.98 5.07
CA ARG A 107 0.94 -5.98 5.96
C ARG A 107 -0.30 -5.43 6.65
N ARG A 108 -1.33 -6.26 6.79
CA ARG A 108 -2.46 -6.00 7.68
C ARG A 108 -2.14 -6.52 9.08
N LEU A 109 -2.09 -5.63 10.07
CA LEU A 109 -1.66 -6.02 11.42
C LEU A 109 -2.68 -6.87 12.18
N SER A 110 -3.96 -6.80 11.83
CA SER A 110 -5.01 -7.55 12.54
C SER A 110 -4.85 -9.07 12.46
N ASP A 111 -4.27 -9.57 11.37
CA ASP A 111 -4.11 -11.01 11.09
C ASP A 111 -2.78 -11.38 10.43
N GLY A 112 -1.88 -10.42 10.26
CA GLY A 112 -0.56 -10.64 9.66
C GLY A 112 -0.57 -10.86 8.15
N ALA A 113 -1.71 -10.68 7.47
CA ALA A 113 -1.81 -10.92 6.03
C ALA A 113 -0.93 -9.94 5.24
N ILE A 114 -0.13 -10.47 4.31
CA ILE A 114 0.66 -9.67 3.37
C ILE A 114 -0.26 -9.28 2.21
N LEU A 115 -0.54 -7.99 2.08
CA LEU A 115 -1.41 -7.43 1.04
C LEU A 115 -0.62 -7.08 -0.22
N LEU A 116 0.66 -6.78 -0.06
CA LEU A 116 1.60 -6.54 -1.14
C LEU A 116 2.97 -7.09 -0.73
N SER A 117 3.62 -7.77 -1.66
CA SER A 117 4.99 -8.25 -1.54
C SER A 117 5.68 -7.93 -2.85
N ALA A 118 6.72 -7.11 -2.77
CA ALA A 118 7.53 -6.72 -3.91
C ALA A 118 9.00 -6.93 -3.61
N GLU A 119 9.75 -7.38 -4.60
CA GLU A 119 11.18 -7.61 -4.52
C GLU A 119 11.91 -6.76 -5.56
N GLY A 120 13.16 -6.43 -5.28
CA GLY A 120 14.00 -5.70 -6.23
C GLY A 120 15.45 -5.68 -5.80
N LEU A 121 16.20 -4.77 -6.40
CA LEU A 121 17.59 -4.48 -6.07
C LEU A 121 17.69 -3.04 -5.53
N GLU A 122 18.57 -2.80 -4.57
CA GLU A 122 18.65 -1.52 -3.85
C GLU A 122 18.80 -0.29 -4.76
N ASN A 123 19.62 -0.38 -5.80
CA ASN A 123 19.85 0.74 -6.74
C ASN A 123 18.96 0.65 -7.99
N SER A 124 18.05 -0.33 -8.06
CA SER A 124 17.13 -0.49 -9.18
C SER A 124 15.88 0.37 -8.96
N PRO A 125 15.43 1.13 -9.97
CA PRO A 125 14.17 1.86 -9.90
C PRO A 125 12.96 0.93 -10.06
N TYR A 126 13.15 -0.40 -10.11
CA TYR A 126 12.10 -1.36 -10.41
C TYR A 126 11.86 -2.33 -9.27
N PHE A 127 10.58 -2.50 -8.93
CA PHE A 127 10.08 -3.56 -8.07
C PHE A 127 9.24 -4.57 -8.83
N GLN A 128 9.49 -5.85 -8.57
CA GLN A 128 8.65 -6.94 -9.04
C GLN A 128 7.63 -7.29 -7.96
N VAL A 129 6.36 -7.05 -8.23
CA VAL A 129 5.27 -7.60 -7.42
C VAL A 129 5.06 -9.03 -7.88
N LYS A 130 5.27 -9.97 -6.96
CA LYS A 130 5.24 -11.40 -7.23
C LYS A 130 3.99 -11.80 -8.04
N ASP A 131 4.23 -12.45 -9.17
CA ASP A 131 3.23 -12.97 -10.11
C ASP A 131 2.23 -11.93 -10.68
N LEU A 132 2.54 -10.62 -10.56
CA LEU A 132 1.58 -9.56 -10.91
C LEU A 132 2.13 -8.55 -11.92
N ALA A 133 3.22 -7.84 -11.60
CA ALA A 133 3.77 -6.79 -12.46
C ALA A 133 5.17 -6.36 -12.04
N THR A 134 5.91 -5.80 -12.99
CA THR A 134 7.08 -4.96 -12.70
C THR A 134 6.64 -3.50 -12.63
N ILE A 135 6.97 -2.84 -11.53
CA ILE A 135 6.58 -1.46 -11.21
C ILE A 135 7.83 -0.58 -11.25
N CYS A 136 7.82 0.44 -12.11
CA CYS A 136 8.82 1.51 -12.06
C CYS A 136 8.47 2.50 -10.94
N LEU A 137 9.35 2.62 -9.95
CA LEU A 137 9.17 3.46 -8.77
C LEU A 137 9.30 4.93 -9.14
N THR A 138 8.42 5.76 -8.60
CA THR A 138 8.56 7.23 -8.71
C THR A 138 9.80 7.70 -7.95
N PRO A 139 10.40 8.85 -8.31
CA PRO A 139 11.56 9.38 -7.58
C PRO A 139 11.32 9.53 -6.08
N LYS A 140 10.08 9.88 -5.69
CA LYS A 140 9.69 10.02 -4.28
C LYS A 140 9.66 8.69 -3.53
N LEU A 141 9.19 7.61 -4.18
CA LEU A 141 9.25 6.27 -3.59
C LEU A 141 10.68 5.78 -3.48
N GLN A 142 11.52 6.04 -4.49
CA GLN A 142 12.94 5.67 -4.46
C GLN A 142 13.65 6.36 -3.29
N GLU A 143 13.43 7.66 -3.10
CA GLU A 143 14.01 8.41 -1.97
C GLU A 143 13.54 7.86 -0.62
N LEU A 144 12.23 7.58 -0.48
CA LEU A 144 11.67 6.96 0.73
C LEU A 144 12.34 5.61 1.01
N LEU A 145 12.45 4.76 -0.02
CA LEU A 145 13.04 3.43 0.09
C LEU A 145 14.50 3.51 0.52
N ILE A 146 15.32 4.34 -0.12
CA ILE A 146 16.73 4.53 0.24
C ILE A 146 16.85 4.94 1.72
N ASN A 147 16.01 5.88 2.17
CA ASN A 147 16.03 6.32 3.56
C ASN A 147 15.63 5.20 4.54
N ARG A 148 14.61 4.41 4.19
CA ARG A 148 14.14 3.29 5.02
C ARG A 148 15.14 2.12 5.03
N LEU A 149 15.77 1.80 3.90
CA LEU A 149 16.78 0.74 3.82
C LEU A 149 18.05 1.12 4.60
N LYS A 150 18.46 2.39 4.59
CA LYS A 150 19.51 2.88 5.50
C LYS A 150 19.16 2.68 6.96
N GLN A 151 17.93 3.00 7.35
CA GLN A 151 17.45 2.77 8.73
C GLN A 151 17.36 1.29 9.09
N ALA A 152 17.06 0.41 8.13
CA ALA A 152 17.02 -1.04 8.38
C ALA A 152 18.41 -1.61 8.73
N ARG A 153 19.49 -0.99 8.25
CA ARG A 153 20.87 -1.41 8.51
C ARG A 153 21.47 -0.85 9.80
N LEU A 154 20.82 0.13 10.42
CA LEU A 154 21.22 0.70 11.72
C LEU A 154 20.75 -0.20 12.86
#